data_AF-A0A534X516-F1
#
_entry.id   AF-A0A534X516-F1
#
_cell.length_a   1.000
_cell.length_b   1.000
_cell.length_c   1.000
_cell.angle_alpha   90.00
_cell.angle_beta   90.00
_cell.angle_gamma   90.00
#
_symmetry.space_group_name_H-M   'P 1'
#
loop_
_entity.id
_entity.type
_entity.pdbx_description
1 polymer ?
#
loop_
_entity_poly.entity_id
_entity_poly.type
_entity_poly.pdbx_seq_one_letter_code
_entity_poly.pdbx_strand_id
1 'polypeptide(L)'
;MQIESRPQLLTRPRRPTLNVKDFKGKADPDWCPGCGDFGVLNALKTAVAELGLLPHEVLTISGIGCSSNLPGYINTYGMHTLHGRAL
;
A
#
# COMPACT_ATOMS: atom_id res chain seq x y z
N MET A 1 -17.60 4.96 25.67
CA MET A 1 -17.70 6.26 24.96
C MET A 1 -17.75 5.96 23.47
N GLN A 2 -18.96 5.64 23.01
CA GLN A 2 -19.25 5.32 21.62
C GLN A 2 -19.32 6.63 20.83
N ILE A 3 -18.65 6.68 19.69
CA ILE A 3 -18.93 7.61 18.60
C ILE A 3 -19.20 6.80 17.34
N GLU A 4 -20.46 6.39 17.20
CA GLU A 4 -21.12 6.05 15.93
C GLU A 4 -21.02 7.29 15.02
N SER A 5 -20.81 7.28 13.71
CA SER A 5 -21.60 6.60 12.67
C SER A 5 -21.01 7.03 11.32
N ARG A 6 -20.41 6.11 10.56
CA ARG A 6 -20.25 6.28 9.10
C ARG A 6 -21.35 5.41 8.49
N PRO A 7 -22.25 5.94 7.64
CA PRO A 7 -23.32 5.14 7.06
C PRO A 7 -22.67 4.05 6.23
N GLN A 8 -22.62 2.83 6.77
CA GLN A 8 -22.11 1.68 6.04
C GLN A 8 -23.17 1.36 4.99
N LEU A 9 -22.83 1.64 3.73
CA LEU A 9 -23.56 1.13 2.57
C LEU A 9 -23.85 -0.37 2.81
N LEU A 10 -25.13 -0.71 2.94
CA LEU A 10 -25.69 -1.96 3.48
C LEU A 10 -25.43 -3.22 2.62
N THR A 11 -24.38 -3.25 1.80
CA THR A 11 -24.06 -4.37 0.89
C THR A 11 -22.61 -4.85 0.95
N ARG A 12 -21.70 -4.15 1.66
CA ARG A 12 -20.29 -4.56 1.69
C ARG A 12 -20.09 -5.65 2.76
N PRO A 13 -19.55 -6.84 2.41
CA PRO A 13 -19.28 -7.89 3.40
C PRO A 13 -18.32 -7.39 4.49
N ARG A 14 -18.42 -7.97 5.70
CA ARG A 14 -17.52 -7.64 6.82
C ARG A 14 -16.07 -7.76 6.37
N ARG A 15 -15.34 -6.65 6.41
CA ARG A 15 -13.91 -6.62 6.06
C ARG A 15 -13.10 -7.33 7.16
N PRO A 16 -12.11 -8.15 6.79
CA PRO A 16 -11.17 -8.71 7.76
C PRO A 16 -10.32 -7.58 8.38
N THR A 17 -9.87 -7.80 9.61
CA THR A 17 -8.85 -6.95 10.23
C THR A 17 -7.52 -7.16 9.50
N LEU A 18 -6.95 -6.08 8.98
CA LEU A 18 -5.68 -6.12 8.23
C LEU A 18 -4.53 -5.63 9.10
N ASN A 19 -3.35 -6.20 8.87
CA ASN A 19 -2.09 -5.82 9.50
C ASN A 19 -1.07 -5.45 8.41
N VAL A 20 -0.02 -4.72 8.79
CA VAL A 20 1.09 -4.29 7.94
C VAL A 20 1.73 -5.47 7.18
N LYS A 21 1.74 -6.66 7.80
CA LYS A 21 2.28 -7.89 7.21
C LYS A 21 1.50 -8.37 5.98
N ASP A 22 0.20 -8.10 5.91
CA ASP A 22 -0.65 -8.51 4.78
C ASP A 22 -0.30 -7.76 3.49
N PHE A 23 0.39 -6.63 3.63
CA PHE A 23 0.87 -5.78 2.55
C PHE A 23 2.33 -6.06 2.18
N LYS A 24 2.97 -7.12 2.68
CA LYS A 24 4.34 -7.47 2.27
C LYS A 24 4.34 -7.87 0.78
N GLY A 25 5.07 -7.14 -0.06
CA GLY A 25 5.26 -7.48 -1.47
C GLY A 25 6.01 -8.80 -1.69
N LYS A 26 6.03 -9.25 -2.94
CA LYS A 26 6.68 -10.51 -3.35
C LYS A 26 8.20 -10.39 -3.40
N ALA A 27 8.71 -9.19 -3.67
CA ALA A 27 10.13 -8.90 -3.66
C ALA A 27 10.50 -8.15 -2.37
N ASP A 28 11.70 -8.41 -1.87
CA ASP A 28 12.29 -7.58 -0.81
C ASP A 28 12.97 -6.35 -1.45
N PRO A 29 12.95 -5.17 -0.81
CA PRO A 29 13.59 -3.98 -1.36
C PRO A 29 15.11 -4.11 -1.46
N ASP A 30 15.67 -3.66 -2.58
CA ASP A 30 17.10 -3.67 -2.89
C ASP A 30 17.78 -2.32 -2.65
N TRP A 31 17.15 -1.46 -1.83
CA TRP A 31 17.67 -0.15 -1.48
C TRP A 31 18.89 -0.22 -0.55
N CYS A 32 19.76 0.79 -0.65
CA CYS A 32 20.91 0.94 0.23
C CYS A 32 20.50 0.96 1.71
N PRO A 33 21.32 0.39 2.62
CA PRO A 33 21.04 0.46 4.05
C PRO A 33 20.97 1.92 4.51
N GLY A 34 19.89 2.26 5.22
CA GLY A 34 19.61 3.64 5.65
C GLY A 34 18.83 4.49 4.63
N CYS A 35 18.42 3.94 3.49
CA CYS A 35 17.56 4.66 2.54
C CYS A 35 16.22 5.05 3.18
N GLY A 36 15.77 6.30 2.93
CA GLY A 36 14.48 6.80 3.43
C GLY A 36 13.26 6.10 2.84
N ASP A 37 13.39 5.47 1.67
CA ASP A 37 12.29 4.76 1.00
C ASP A 37 11.76 3.57 1.83
N PHE A 38 12.59 2.97 2.69
CA PHE A 38 12.13 1.97 3.66
C PHE A 38 11.09 2.53 4.62
N GLY A 39 11.28 3.78 5.07
CA GLY A 39 10.34 4.50 5.91
C GLY A 39 9.04 4.78 5.17
N VAL A 40 9.12 5.25 3.92
CA VAL A 40 7.96 5.53 3.06
C VAL A 40 7.14 4.27 2.82
N LEU A 41 7.78 3.15 2.49
CA LEU A 41 7.12 1.85 2.28
C LEU A 41 6.39 1.37 3.54
N ASN A 42 7.01 1.48 4.71
CA ASN A 42 6.37 1.08 5.98
C ASN A 42 5.20 2.00 6.34
N ALA A 43 5.34 3.31 6.15
CA ALA A 43 4.27 4.27 6.36
C ALA A 43 3.08 3.98 5.45
N LEU A 44 3.33 3.68 4.16
CA LEU A 44 2.29 3.33 3.20
C LEU A 44 1.54 2.05 3.62
N LYS A 45 2.26 0.98 3.98
CA LYS A 45 1.65 -0.27 4.46
C LYS A 45 0.80 -0.06 5.72
N THR A 46 1.27 0.78 6.63
CA THR A 46 0.56 1.13 7.86
C THR A 46 -0.72 1.90 7.56
N ALA A 47 -0.63 2.95 6.73
CA ALA A 47 -1.78 3.74 6.34
C ALA A 47 -2.87 2.91 5.64
N VAL A 48 -2.49 2.03 4.71
CA VAL A 48 -3.46 1.17 4.01
C VAL A 48 -4.13 0.16 4.97
N ALA A 49 -3.36 -0.39 5.91
CA ALA A 49 -3.89 -1.28 6.94
C ALA A 49 -4.88 -0.56 7.88
N GLU A 50 -4.54 0.63 8.35
CA GLU A 50 -5.39 1.46 9.22
C GLU A 50 -6.69 1.90 8.52
N LEU A 51 -6.63 2.16 7.22
CA LEU A 51 -7.81 2.46 6.41
C LEU A 51 -8.69 1.23 6.15
N GLY A 52 -8.22 0.03 6.49
CA GLY A 52 -8.94 -1.23 6.27
C GLY A 52 -9.22 -1.48 4.79
N LEU A 53 -8.29 -1.10 3.90
CA LEU A 53 -8.40 -1.33 2.46
C LEU A 53 -7.77 -2.67 2.12
N LEU A 54 -8.50 -3.51 1.39
CA LEU A 54 -7.97 -4.80 0.94
C LEU A 54 -6.90 -4.58 -0.15
N PRO A 55 -5.89 -5.46 -0.27
CA PRO A 55 -4.86 -5.39 -1.31
C PRO A 55 -5.39 -5.12 -2.73
N HIS A 56 -6.52 -5.73 -3.10
CA HIS A 56 -7.14 -5.58 -4.41
C HIS A 56 -7.94 -4.27 -4.57
N GLU A 57 -8.17 -3.53 -3.49
CA GLU A 57 -8.83 -2.21 -3.51
C GLU A 57 -7.81 -1.07 -3.73
N VAL A 58 -6.51 -1.38 -3.80
CA VAL A 58 -5.42 -0.41 -3.90
C VAL A 58 -4.61 -0.65 -5.16
N LEU A 59 -4.28 0.44 -5.86
CA LEU A 59 -3.39 0.46 -7.02
C LEU A 59 -2.19 1.35 -6.71
N THR A 60 -1.00 0.78 -6.76
CA THR A 60 0.28 1.49 -6.55
C THR A 60 0.94 1.72 -7.91
N ILE A 61 1.15 2.97 -8.30
CA ILE A 61 1.77 3.33 -9.58
C ILE A 61 3.08 4.08 -9.32
N SER A 62 4.12 3.76 -10.08
CA SER A 62 5.43 4.40 -9.98
C SER A 62 6.03 4.70 -11.36
N GLY A 63 6.97 5.67 -11.43
CA GLY A 63 7.75 6.03 -12.63
C GLY A 63 9.05 5.25 -12.73
N ILE A 64 10.21 5.85 -13.00
CA ILE A 64 11.53 5.16 -12.99
C ILE A 64 12.49 5.85 -12.01
N GLY A 65 13.17 5.08 -11.16
CA GLY A 65 14.08 5.56 -10.11
C GLY A 65 14.29 4.52 -9.01
N CYS A 66 15.14 4.80 -8.01
CA CYS A 66 15.36 3.91 -6.87
C CYS A 66 14.04 3.59 -6.15
N SER A 67 13.23 4.62 -5.90
CA SER A 67 11.92 4.49 -5.27
C SER A 67 10.89 3.77 -6.15
N SER A 68 11.13 3.59 -7.45
CA SER A 68 10.09 3.18 -8.39
C SER A 68 9.77 1.70 -8.40
N ASN A 69 10.60 0.84 -7.82
CA ASN A 69 10.23 -0.56 -7.61
C ASN A 69 9.18 -0.75 -6.50
N LEU A 70 8.68 0.34 -5.89
CA LEU A 70 7.64 0.34 -4.84
C LEU A 70 6.46 -0.61 -5.11
N PRO A 71 5.86 -0.69 -6.33
CA PRO A 71 4.74 -1.61 -6.59
C PRO A 71 5.10 -3.10 -6.41
N GLY A 72 6.38 -3.46 -6.50
CA GLY A 72 6.85 -4.83 -6.22
C GLY A 72 7.01 -5.15 -4.73
N TYR A 73 7.17 -4.13 -3.89
CA TYR A 73 7.47 -4.25 -2.46
C TYR A 73 6.23 -4.14 -1.55
N ILE A 74 5.07 -3.83 -2.14
CA ILE A 74 3.78 -3.80 -1.48
C ILE A 74 2.81 -4.76 -2.17
N ASN A 75 2.04 -5.52 -1.39
CA ASN A 75 1.03 -6.43 -1.93
C ASN A 75 -0.26 -5.66 -2.26
N THR A 76 -0.30 -5.07 -3.45
CA THR A 76 -1.47 -4.42 -4.05
C THR A 76 -1.48 -4.68 -5.56
N TYR A 77 -2.47 -4.18 -6.30
CA TYR A 77 -2.25 -4.00 -7.73
C TYR A 77 -1.14 -2.97 -7.96
N GLY A 78 -0.35 -3.16 -9.00
CA GLY A 78 0.87 -2.39 -9.22
C GLY A 78 1.17 -2.14 -10.68
N MET A 79 1.62 -0.91 -11.01
CA MET A 79 2.16 -0.57 -12.33
C MET A 79 3.47 0.19 -12.18
N HIS A 80 4.51 -0.30 -12.87
CA HIS A 80 5.79 0.39 -13.01
C HIS A 80 5.84 0.97 -14.42
N THR A 81 5.66 2.29 -14.53
CA THR A 81 5.46 2.98 -15.81
C THR A 81 6.75 3.63 -16.31
N LEU A 82 6.64 4.54 -17.29
CA LEU A 82 7.79 5.26 -17.83
C LEU A 82 8.26 6.39 -16.90
N HIS A 83 9.52 6.79 -17.07
CA HIS A 83 10.10 7.88 -16.29
C HIS A 83 9.26 9.16 -16.41
N GLY A 84 8.79 9.68 -15.27
CA GLY A 84 7.93 10.86 -15.21
C GLY A 84 6.54 10.68 -15.83
N ARG A 85 6.04 9.45 -15.97
CA ARG A 85 4.70 9.12 -16.51
C ARG A 85 3.92 8.17 -15.60
N ALA A 86 4.01 8.40 -14.29
CA ALA A 86 3.27 7.64 -13.29
C ALA A 86 1.80 8.09 -13.16
N LEU A 87 1.49 9.31 -13.63
CA LEU A 87 0.16 9.90 -13.68
C LEU A 87 -0.24 10.11 -15.14
#